data_AF-A0A917N3A4-F1
#
_entry.id   AF-A0A917N3A4-F1
#
_cell.length_a   1.000
_cell.length_b   1.000
_cell.length_c   1.000
_cell.angle_alpha   90.00
_cell.angle_beta   90.00
_cell.angle_gamma   90.00
#
_symmetry.space_group_name_H-M   'P 1'
#
loop_
_entity.id
_entity.type
_entity.pdbx_description
1 polymer ?
#
loop_
_entity_poly.entity_id
_entity_poly.type
_entity_poly.pdbx_seq_one_letter_code
_entity_poly.pdbx_strand_id
1 'polypeptide(L)'
;MGKTVPLTQRIKLLKLAARQNMWIIEEDYESEFRYKHRPIPALKGLDTFGKVIHIGYFNRTIFSVLRIGYMVLPTVEMAQHITMIKAMTDRQDGIIDHAILTKFIVEGHFLRHLRRMRLIYKKLQTKLISLLKKHFGNEIRITSTDAGMHIIVWFLNAKHPENIPQLAKEIGMVIYAVD
;
A
#
# COMPACT_ATOMS: atom_id res chain seq x y z
N MET A 1 -6.59 10.61 2.69
CA MET A 1 -5.77 9.39 2.58
C MET A 1 -5.68 8.66 3.93
N GLY A 2 -5.23 7.39 3.97
CA GLY A 2 -4.96 6.67 5.22
C GLY A 2 -6.17 6.07 5.98
N LYS A 3 -7.39 6.13 5.40
CA LYS A 3 -8.58 5.46 5.97
C LYS A 3 -8.87 4.17 5.20
N THR A 4 -9.13 3.11 5.95
CA THR A 4 -9.65 1.87 5.39
C THR A 4 -11.12 2.07 4.98
N VAL A 5 -11.45 1.75 3.72
CA VAL A 5 -12.85 1.75 3.25
C VAL A 5 -13.65 0.69 4.02
N PRO A 6 -14.75 1.05 4.70
CA PRO A 6 -15.59 0.09 5.44
C PRO A 6 -16.18 -1.00 4.53
N LEU A 7 -16.42 -2.18 5.08
CA LEU A 7 -16.96 -3.33 4.34
C LEU A 7 -18.26 -3.00 3.60
N THR A 8 -19.17 -2.25 4.23
CA THR A 8 -20.44 -1.85 3.62
C THR A 8 -20.26 -0.98 2.38
N GLN A 9 -19.27 -0.08 2.39
CA GLN A 9 -18.93 0.76 1.23
C GLN A 9 -18.26 -0.07 0.13
N ARG A 10 -17.37 -1.01 0.50
CA ARG A 10 -16.76 -1.96 -0.45
C ARG A 10 -17.82 -2.77 -1.21
N ILE A 11 -18.82 -3.29 -0.50
CA ILE A 11 -19.93 -4.03 -1.11
C ILE A 11 -20.76 -3.13 -2.05
N LYS A 12 -21.04 -1.89 -1.64
CA LYS A 12 -21.76 -0.92 -2.49
C LYS A 12 -20.97 -0.64 -3.78
N LEU A 13 -19.66 -0.46 -3.69
CA LEU A 13 -18.78 -0.23 -4.84
C LEU A 13 -18.81 -1.42 -5.82
N LEU A 14 -18.70 -2.65 -5.32
CA LEU A 14 -18.79 -3.87 -6.15
C LEU A 14 -20.13 -3.96 -6.88
N LYS A 15 -21.23 -3.71 -6.16
CA LYS A 15 -22.58 -3.72 -6.77
C LYS A 15 -22.74 -2.63 -7.83
N LEU A 16 -22.19 -1.44 -7.59
CA LEU A 16 -22.21 -0.34 -8.55
C LEU A 16 -21.43 -0.71 -9.82
N ALA A 17 -20.20 -1.21 -9.66
CA ALA A 17 -19.37 -1.64 -10.76
C ALA A 17 -20.02 -2.75 -11.60
N ALA A 18 -20.68 -3.70 -10.94
CA ALA A 18 -21.46 -4.72 -11.62
C ALA A 18 -22.63 -4.13 -12.43
N ARG A 19 -23.41 -3.23 -11.82
CA ARG A 19 -24.59 -2.59 -12.46
C ARG A 19 -24.21 -1.69 -13.63
N GLN A 20 -23.10 -0.98 -13.54
CA GLN A 20 -22.63 -0.04 -14.56
C GLN A 20 -21.62 -0.67 -15.52
N ASN A 21 -21.34 -1.97 -15.39
CA ASN A 21 -20.31 -2.69 -16.15
C ASN A 21 -18.93 -2.01 -16.13
N MET A 22 -18.53 -1.51 -14.95
CA MET A 22 -17.24 -0.86 -14.74
C MET A 22 -16.22 -1.80 -14.14
N TRP A 23 -14.95 -1.56 -14.46
CA TRP A 23 -13.82 -2.19 -13.81
C TRP A 23 -13.40 -1.41 -12.57
N ILE A 24 -12.99 -2.13 -11.52
CA ILE A 24 -12.34 -1.57 -10.35
C ILE A 24 -10.88 -2.01 -10.39
N ILE A 25 -9.96 -1.06 -10.40
CA ILE A 25 -8.54 -1.33 -10.21
C ILE A 25 -8.26 -1.19 -8.72
N GLU A 26 -7.93 -2.32 -8.07
CA GLU A 26 -7.48 -2.36 -6.69
C GLU A 26 -5.95 -2.42 -6.65
N GLU A 27 -5.33 -1.36 -6.16
CA GLU A 27 -3.91 -1.34 -5.84
C GLU A 27 -3.74 -1.49 -4.31
N ASP A 28 -3.33 -2.67 -3.85
CA ASP A 28 -3.17 -2.96 -2.42
C ASP A 28 -1.69 -3.12 -2.08
N TYR A 29 -1.07 -2.04 -1.60
CA TYR A 29 0.37 -1.99 -1.31
C TYR A 29 0.70 -1.84 0.18
N GLU A 30 -0.30 -1.75 1.06
CA GLU A 30 -0.10 -1.54 2.51
C GLU A 30 -0.76 -2.61 3.39
N SER A 31 -1.56 -3.52 2.83
CA SER A 31 -2.25 -4.53 3.63
C SER A 31 -1.29 -5.48 4.33
N GLU A 32 -0.08 -5.67 3.80
CA GLU A 32 0.97 -6.47 4.42
C GLU A 32 1.50 -5.85 5.70
N PHE A 33 1.35 -4.54 5.94
CA PHE A 33 1.91 -3.86 7.11
C PHE A 33 0.84 -3.41 8.11
N ARG A 34 -0.07 -4.32 8.50
CA ARG A 34 -1.07 -4.09 9.55
C ARG A 34 -0.55 -4.41 10.95
N TYR A 35 -0.75 -3.48 11.91
CA TYR A 35 -0.13 -3.55 13.25
C TYR A 35 -1.08 -3.89 14.40
N LYS A 36 -2.39 -3.61 14.24
CA LYS A 36 -3.38 -3.73 15.33
C LYS A 36 -4.51 -4.75 15.08
N HIS A 37 -4.86 -5.02 13.82
CA HIS A 37 -6.00 -5.87 13.47
C HIS A 37 -5.60 -6.97 12.49
N ARG A 38 -6.43 -8.01 12.39
CA ARG A 38 -6.31 -9.03 11.33
C ARG A 38 -6.28 -8.34 9.95
N PRO A 39 -5.56 -8.91 8.97
CA PRO A 39 -5.58 -8.41 7.60
C PRO A 39 -7.02 -8.29 7.13
N ILE A 40 -7.35 -7.15 6.53
CA ILE A 40 -8.65 -6.99 5.90
C ILE A 40 -8.53 -7.63 4.52
N PRO A 41 -9.44 -8.54 4.13
CA PRO A 41 -9.41 -9.12 2.80
C PRO A 41 -9.36 -8.02 1.73
N ALA A 42 -8.57 -8.24 0.70
CA ALA A 42 -8.60 -7.43 -0.51
C ALA A 42 -10.05 -7.37 -1.04
N LEU A 43 -10.42 -6.26 -1.67
CA LEU A 43 -11.68 -6.08 -2.38
C LEU A 43 -11.86 -7.21 -3.41
N LYS A 44 -10.77 -7.64 -4.06
CA LYS A 44 -10.79 -8.81 -4.95
C LYS A 44 -11.27 -10.09 -4.26
N GLY A 45 -10.93 -10.30 -2.99
CA GLY A 45 -11.41 -11.44 -2.21
C GLY A 45 -12.91 -11.39 -1.90
N LEU A 46 -13.56 -10.24 -2.09
CA LEU A 46 -15.01 -10.05 -1.93
C LEU A 46 -15.75 -9.99 -3.27
N ASP A 47 -15.03 -9.98 -4.39
CA ASP A 47 -15.57 -9.78 -5.72
C ASP A 47 -16.19 -11.05 -6.29
N THR A 48 -17.52 -11.17 -6.17
CA THR A 48 -18.30 -12.24 -6.81
C THR A 48 -18.79 -11.87 -8.21
N PHE A 49 -18.57 -10.64 -8.67
CA PHE A 49 -19.04 -10.16 -9.97
C PHE A 49 -17.96 -10.19 -11.04
N GLY A 50 -16.72 -10.51 -10.65
CA GLY A 50 -15.57 -10.51 -11.53
C GLY A 50 -15.28 -9.12 -12.09
N LYS A 51 -15.41 -8.06 -11.28
CA LYS A 51 -15.19 -6.66 -11.69
C LYS A 51 -13.91 -6.03 -11.14
N VAL A 52 -13.18 -6.74 -10.28
CA VAL A 52 -11.95 -6.22 -9.68
C VAL A 52 -10.72 -6.79 -10.38
N ILE A 53 -9.86 -5.90 -10.84
CA ILE A 53 -8.47 -6.15 -11.25
C ILE A 53 -7.61 -5.78 -10.05
N HIS A 54 -6.90 -6.75 -9.49
CA HIS A 54 -6.03 -6.52 -8.33
C HIS A 54 -4.58 -6.42 -8.77
N ILE A 55 -3.87 -5.40 -8.29
CA ILE A 55 -2.48 -5.11 -8.64
C ILE A 55 -1.66 -5.06 -7.35
N GLY A 56 -0.53 -5.76 -7.35
CA GLY A 56 0.41 -5.77 -6.24
C GLY A 56 1.87 -5.67 -6.71
N TYR A 57 2.75 -5.27 -5.79
CA TYR A 57 4.17 -5.05 -6.05
C TYR A 57 5.05 -5.53 -4.89
N PHE A 58 6.21 -6.10 -5.19
CA PHE A 58 7.15 -6.57 -4.18
C PHE A 58 8.18 -5.51 -3.73
N ASN A 59 8.26 -4.39 -4.44
CA ASN A 59 9.23 -3.32 -4.16
C ASN A 59 9.07 -2.66 -2.78
N ARG A 60 7.85 -2.66 -2.22
CA ARG A 60 7.54 -2.09 -0.91
C ARG A 60 7.62 -3.11 0.23
N THR A 61 7.63 -4.41 -0.08
CA THR A 61 7.61 -5.48 0.91
C THR A 61 8.94 -6.22 1.06
N ILE A 62 9.83 -6.16 0.05
CA ILE A 62 11.14 -6.83 0.07
C ILE A 62 12.29 -5.82 -0.04
N PHE A 63 12.46 -5.17 -1.20
CA PHE A 63 13.44 -4.10 -1.40
C PHE A 63 13.05 -3.18 -2.56
N SER A 64 13.36 -1.88 -2.44
CA SER A 64 12.85 -0.82 -3.31
C SER A 64 13.25 -0.92 -4.79
N VAL A 65 14.35 -1.61 -5.08
CA VAL A 65 14.88 -1.78 -6.45
C VAL A 65 14.19 -2.93 -7.20
N LEU A 66 13.48 -3.83 -6.50
CA LEU A 66 12.83 -4.98 -7.14
C LEU A 66 11.67 -4.51 -8.04
N ARG A 67 11.82 -4.62 -9.35
CA ARG A 67 10.79 -4.18 -10.31
C ARG A 67 9.78 -5.29 -10.66
N ILE A 68 9.38 -6.10 -9.68
CA ILE A 68 8.38 -7.16 -9.87
C ILE A 68 7.03 -6.73 -9.31
N GLY A 69 6.04 -6.67 -10.19
CA GLY A 69 4.62 -6.54 -9.88
C GLY A 69 3.82 -7.72 -10.41
N TYR A 70 2.57 -7.82 -9.99
CA TYR A 70 1.63 -8.82 -10.49
C TYR A 70 0.23 -8.24 -10.61
N MET A 71 -0.57 -8.85 -11.49
CA MET A 71 -1.99 -8.53 -11.64
C MET A 71 -2.83 -9.81 -11.54
N VAL A 72 -3.91 -9.75 -10.77
CA VAL A 72 -4.94 -10.79 -10.73
C VAL A 72 -6.12 -10.31 -11.57
N LEU A 73 -6.25 -10.90 -12.75
CA LEU A 73 -7.24 -10.50 -13.75
C LEU A 73 -8.52 -11.34 -13.62
N PRO A 74 -9.71 -10.76 -13.88
CA PRO A 74 -11.01 -11.43 -13.76
C PRO A 74 -11.20 -12.67 -14.65
N THR A 75 -10.59 -12.69 -15.84
CA THR A 75 -10.76 -13.78 -16.82
C THR A 75 -9.44 -14.20 -17.43
N VAL A 76 -9.38 -15.46 -17.89
CA VAL A 76 -8.21 -16.02 -18.59
C VAL A 76 -7.95 -15.27 -19.89
N GLU A 77 -9.00 -14.92 -20.63
CA GLU A 77 -8.90 -14.14 -21.88
C GLU A 77 -8.24 -12.78 -21.63
N MET A 78 -8.64 -12.07 -20.57
CA MET A 78 -8.02 -10.80 -20.20
C MET A 78 -6.55 -10.99 -19.83
N ALA A 79 -6.22 -12.07 -19.12
CA ALA A 79 -4.83 -12.41 -18.81
C ALA A 79 -3.99 -12.66 -20.07
N GLN A 80 -4.52 -13.36 -21.06
CA GLN A 80 -3.85 -13.60 -22.33
C GLN A 80 -3.62 -12.29 -23.09
N HIS A 81 -4.63 -11.43 -23.22
CA HIS A 81 -4.52 -10.13 -23.88
C HIS A 81 -3.48 -9.23 -23.22
N ILE A 82 -3.53 -9.10 -21.88
CA ILE A 82 -2.56 -8.28 -21.13
C ILE A 82 -1.14 -8.86 -21.25
N THR A 83 -0.98 -10.18 -21.24
CA THR A 83 0.32 -10.82 -21.44
C THR A 83 0.88 -10.53 -22.83
N MET A 84 0.04 -10.55 -23.87
CA MET A 84 0.45 -10.20 -25.23
C MET A 84 0.89 -8.73 -25.32
N ILE A 85 0.13 -7.82 -24.71
CA ILE A 85 0.47 -6.39 -24.65
C ILE A 85 1.79 -6.17 -23.91
N LYS A 86 2.00 -6.83 -22.76
CA LYS A 86 3.27 -6.79 -22.01
C LYS A 86 4.44 -7.25 -22.90
N ALA A 87 4.29 -8.40 -23.56
CA ALA A 87 5.32 -8.95 -24.43
C ALA A 87 5.70 -8.01 -25.59
N MET A 88 4.73 -7.25 -26.12
CA MET A 88 4.98 -6.22 -27.14
C MET A 88 5.60 -4.94 -26.59
N THR A 89 5.36 -4.61 -25.32
CA THR A 89 5.78 -3.34 -24.71
C THR A 89 7.22 -3.40 -24.20
N ASP A 90 7.58 -4.42 -23.43
CA ASP A 90 8.89 -4.51 -22.77
C ASP A 90 9.48 -5.94 -22.74
N ARG A 91 8.84 -6.88 -23.48
CA ARG A 91 9.18 -8.31 -23.59
C ARG A 91 9.10 -9.08 -22.27
N GLN A 92 10.04 -8.87 -21.35
CA GLN A 92 10.08 -9.59 -20.08
C GLN A 92 10.87 -8.85 -19.01
N ASP A 93 10.48 -9.10 -17.76
CA ASP A 93 11.24 -8.67 -16.58
C ASP A 93 12.48 -9.57 -16.37
N GLY A 94 13.35 -9.20 -15.43
CA GLY A 94 14.58 -9.94 -15.13
C GLY A 94 14.30 -11.37 -14.67
N ILE A 95 14.63 -12.38 -15.50
CA ILE A 95 14.43 -13.80 -15.21
C ILE A 95 15.08 -14.22 -13.88
N ILE A 96 16.27 -13.67 -13.60
CA ILE A 96 17.01 -13.95 -12.36
C ILE A 96 16.22 -13.44 -11.14
N ASP A 97 15.65 -12.23 -11.21
CA ASP A 97 14.87 -11.66 -10.12
C ASP A 97 13.61 -12.50 -9.85
N HIS A 98 12.94 -12.98 -10.91
CA HIS A 98 11.80 -13.89 -10.80
C HIS A 98 12.19 -15.22 -10.14
N ALA A 99 13.32 -15.81 -10.52
CA ALA A 99 13.80 -17.07 -9.94
C ALA A 99 14.14 -16.91 -8.46
N ILE A 100 14.83 -15.83 -8.09
CA ILE A 100 15.18 -15.52 -6.70
C ILE A 100 13.91 -15.29 -5.88
N LEU A 101 12.98 -14.46 -6.37
CA LEU A 101 11.71 -14.19 -5.69
C LEU A 101 10.91 -15.48 -5.49
N THR A 102 10.84 -16.32 -6.50
CA THR A 102 10.14 -17.62 -6.43
C THR A 102 10.71 -18.46 -5.30
N LYS A 103 12.04 -18.64 -5.26
CA LYS A 103 12.72 -19.39 -4.20
C LYS A 103 12.47 -18.77 -2.82
N PHE A 104 12.58 -17.46 -2.71
CA PHE A 104 12.34 -16.70 -1.48
C PHE A 104 10.92 -16.86 -0.93
N ILE A 105 9.91 -16.95 -1.81
CA ILE A 105 8.51 -17.20 -1.43
C ILE A 105 8.31 -18.67 -1.04
N VAL A 106 8.73 -19.61 -1.90
CA VAL A 106 8.49 -21.05 -1.73
C VAL A 106 9.18 -21.59 -0.47
N GLU A 107 10.38 -21.11 -0.15
CA GLU A 107 11.11 -21.50 1.07
C GLU A 107 10.58 -20.78 2.33
N GLY A 108 9.53 -19.96 2.21
CA GLY A 108 8.88 -19.26 3.32
C GLY A 108 9.67 -18.08 3.88
N HIS A 109 10.77 -17.67 3.24
CA HIS A 109 11.57 -16.52 3.67
C HIS A 109 10.78 -15.21 3.58
N PHE A 110 9.94 -15.05 2.56
CA PHE A 110 9.08 -13.88 2.41
C PHE A 110 8.15 -13.65 3.61
N LEU A 111 7.41 -14.68 4.02
CA LEU A 111 6.49 -14.59 5.17
C LEU A 111 7.24 -14.31 6.48
N ARG A 112 8.44 -14.91 6.64
CA ARG A 112 9.31 -14.67 7.80
C ARG A 112 9.82 -13.23 7.83
N HIS A 113 10.24 -12.71 6.68
CA HIS A 113 10.65 -11.32 6.50
C HIS A 113 9.50 -10.36 6.85
N LEU A 114 8.31 -10.56 6.28
CA LEU A 114 7.14 -9.73 6.57
C LEU A 114 6.80 -9.70 8.07
N ARG A 115 6.81 -10.85 8.75
CA ARG A 115 6.56 -10.91 10.21
C ARG A 115 7.59 -10.08 10.99
N ARG A 116 8.88 -10.20 10.63
CA ARG A 116 9.96 -9.41 11.25
C ARG A 116 9.77 -7.92 10.98
N MET A 117 9.51 -7.53 9.73
CA MET A 117 9.36 -6.13 9.34
C MET A 117 8.13 -5.47 9.98
N ARG A 118 7.00 -6.19 10.12
CA ARG A 118 5.82 -5.71 10.86
C ARG A 118 6.17 -5.28 12.29
N LEU A 119 6.98 -6.07 13.00
CA LEU A 119 7.39 -5.73 14.37
C LEU A 119 8.28 -4.49 14.40
N ILE A 120 9.23 -4.39 13.46
CA ILE A 120 10.14 -3.24 13.35
C ILE A 120 9.35 -1.96 13.05
N TYR A 121 8.52 -1.96 12.01
CA TYR A 121 7.75 -0.77 11.63
C TYR A 121 6.72 -0.39 12.68
N LYS A 122 6.07 -1.35 13.35
CA LYS A 122 5.21 -1.05 14.51
C LYS A 122 5.96 -0.32 15.62
N LYS A 123 7.17 -0.78 15.96
CA LYS A 123 8.02 -0.15 16.98
C LYS A 123 8.44 1.26 16.56
N LEU A 124 8.86 1.43 15.31
CA LEU A 124 9.24 2.74 14.77
C LEU A 124 8.07 3.72 14.76
N GLN A 125 6.89 3.30 14.25
CA GLN A 125 5.68 4.12 14.22
C GLN A 125 5.25 4.52 15.63
N THR A 126 5.26 3.58 16.59
CA THR A 126 4.90 3.87 17.99
C THR A 126 5.84 4.90 18.61
N LYS A 127 7.16 4.74 18.40
CA LYS A 127 8.17 5.68 18.90
C LYS A 127 8.00 7.06 18.27
N LEU A 128 7.80 7.14 16.96
CA LEU A 128 7.59 8.41 16.25
C LEU A 128 6.33 9.13 16.76
N ILE A 129 5.21 8.42 16.88
CA ILE A 129 3.96 9.00 17.42
C ILE A 129 4.16 9.50 18.85
N SER A 130 4.88 8.76 19.69
CA SER A 130 5.19 9.17 21.06
C SER A 130 6.03 10.45 21.09
N LEU A 131 7.06 10.55 20.27
CA LEU A 131 7.90 11.74 20.17
C LEU A 131 7.12 12.95 19.64
N LEU A 132 6.33 12.77 18.59
CA LEU A 132 5.48 13.83 18.05
C LEU A 132 4.52 14.38 19.11
N LYS A 133 3.83 13.50 19.85
CA LYS A 133 2.94 13.92 20.94
C LYS A 133 3.69 14.61 22.08
N LYS A 134 4.90 14.14 22.41
CA LYS A 134 5.74 14.76 23.46
C LYS A 134 6.16 16.18 23.11
N HIS A 135 6.53 16.42 21.85
CA HIS A 135 7.12 17.70 21.44
C HIS A 135 6.10 18.72 20.95
N PHE A 136 5.01 18.29 20.30
CA PHE A 136 4.00 19.20 19.74
C PHE A 136 2.69 19.23 20.53
N GLY A 137 2.46 18.27 21.43
CA GLY A 137 1.26 18.23 22.26
C GLY A 137 -0.03 18.37 21.45
N ASN A 138 -0.80 19.43 21.75
CA ASN A 138 -2.08 19.73 21.14
C ASN A 138 -1.99 20.57 19.85
N GLU A 139 -0.79 20.96 19.41
CA GLU A 139 -0.61 21.73 18.17
C GLU A 139 -0.75 20.86 16.91
N ILE A 140 -0.69 19.54 17.08
CA ILE A 140 -0.84 18.58 16.01
C ILE A 140 -1.97 17.59 16.28
N ARG A 141 -2.58 17.09 15.21
CA ARG A 141 -3.45 15.91 15.22
C ARG A 141 -2.82 14.84 14.34
N ILE A 142 -2.64 13.64 14.87
CA ILE A 142 -2.09 12.51 14.11
C ILE A 142 -3.25 11.62 13.67
N THR A 143 -3.37 11.35 12.36
CA THR A 143 -4.23 10.28 11.87
C THR A 143 -3.48 8.97 12.03
N SER A 144 -3.81 8.21 13.06
CA SER A 144 -3.20 6.88 13.26
C SER A 144 -3.65 5.95 12.15
N THR A 145 -2.69 5.46 11.36
CA THR A 145 -2.92 4.39 10.39
C THR A 145 -2.68 3.05 11.11
N ASP A 146 -3.68 2.18 11.13
CA ASP A 146 -3.51 0.81 11.66
C ASP A 146 -2.73 -0.12 10.69
N ALA A 147 -2.30 0.45 9.56
CA ALA A 147 -1.61 -0.20 8.46
C ALA A 147 -0.58 0.76 7.81
N GLY A 148 0.34 0.21 7.01
CA GLY A 148 1.21 0.99 6.13
C GLY A 148 2.50 1.50 6.78
N MET A 149 3.28 2.25 6.01
CA MET A 149 4.61 2.75 6.40
C MET A 149 4.67 4.27 6.59
N HIS A 150 3.51 4.93 6.61
CA HIS A 150 3.41 6.38 6.75
C HIS A 150 2.42 6.76 7.87
N ILE A 151 2.53 8.00 8.35
CA ILE A 151 1.54 8.64 9.23
C ILE A 151 1.20 10.01 8.66
N ILE A 152 -0.03 10.46 8.89
CA ILE A 152 -0.45 11.82 8.51
C ILE A 152 -0.49 12.67 9.78
N VAL A 153 0.21 13.80 9.75
CA VAL A 153 0.27 14.78 10.84
C VAL A 153 -0.37 16.06 10.35
N TRP A 154 -1.43 16.48 11.03
CA TRP A 154 -2.13 17.73 10.78
C TRP A 154 -1.64 18.78 11.76
N PHE A 155 -1.11 19.90 11.29
CA PHE A 155 -0.78 21.05 12.13
C PHE A 155 -2.03 21.93 12.27
N LEU A 156 -2.50 22.13 13.50
CA LEU A 156 -3.82 22.75 13.74
C LEU A 156 -3.81 24.27 13.67
N ASN A 157 -2.66 24.89 13.99
CA ASN A 157 -2.52 26.35 14.12
C ASN A 157 -1.40 26.93 13.25
N ALA A 158 -0.98 26.21 12.20
CA ALA A 158 0.05 26.70 11.30
C ALA A 158 -0.48 27.88 10.48
N LYS A 159 0.17 29.05 10.57
CA LYS A 159 -0.17 30.24 9.76
C LYS A 159 0.17 30.08 8.29
N HIS A 160 1.23 29.34 8.00
CA HIS A 160 1.76 29.06 6.67
C HIS A 160 2.10 27.57 6.52
N PRO A 161 1.09 26.67 6.51
CA PRO A 161 1.30 25.23 6.39
C PRO A 161 2.06 24.84 5.11
N GLU A 162 1.95 25.63 4.05
CA GLU A 162 2.67 25.48 2.79
C GLU A 162 4.19 25.56 2.93
N ASN A 163 4.69 26.28 3.95
CA ASN A 163 6.13 26.45 4.19
C ASN A 163 6.73 25.29 4.99
N ILE A 164 5.91 24.44 5.62
CA ILE A 164 6.36 23.37 6.52
C ILE A 164 7.32 22.39 5.82
N PRO A 165 7.05 21.89 4.60
CA PRO A 165 7.99 21.01 3.89
C PRO A 165 9.35 21.68 3.61
N GLN A 166 9.34 22.96 3.29
CA GLN A 166 10.57 23.71 3.00
C GLN A 166 11.40 23.94 4.27
N LEU A 167 10.76 24.36 5.37
CA LEU A 167 11.43 24.53 6.67
C LEU A 167 12.01 23.21 7.20
N ALA A 168 11.30 22.09 7.00
CA ALA A 168 11.82 20.77 7.35
C ALA A 168 13.08 20.43 6.52
N LYS A 169 13.09 20.77 5.23
CA LYS A 169 14.23 20.50 4.34
C LYS A 169 15.48 21.26 4.77
N GLU A 170 15.34 22.49 5.27
CA GLU A 170 16.45 23.32 5.77
C GLU A 170 17.16 22.68 6.96
N ILE A 171 16.46 21.87 7.77
CA ILE A 171 17.04 21.10 8.88
C ILE A 171 17.37 19.64 8.49
N GLY A 172 17.39 19.32 7.20
CA GLY A 172 17.73 17.99 6.69
C GLY A 172 16.62 16.95 6.78
N MET A 173 15.37 17.36 7.04
CA MET A 173 14.20 16.48 7.08
C MET A 173 13.38 16.60 5.80
N VAL A 174 13.00 15.46 5.21
CA VAL A 174 12.10 15.43 4.06
C VAL A 174 10.71 15.00 4.53
N ILE A 175 9.74 15.88 4.34
CA ILE A 175 8.32 15.61 4.55
C ILE A 175 7.53 16.07 3.32
N TYR A 176 6.37 15.45 3.11
CA TYR A 176 5.51 15.74 1.97
C TYR A 176 4.16 16.24 2.46
N ALA A 177 3.65 17.28 1.81
CA ALA A 177 2.26 17.69 2.00
C ALA A 177 1.32 16.59 1.50
N VAL A 178 0.19 16.43 2.19
CA VAL A 178 -0.88 15.51 1.79
C VAL A 178 -2.03 16.39 1.33
N ASP A 179 -2.35 16.33 0.04
CA ASP A 179 -3.51 17.01 -0.55
C ASP A 179 -4.84 16.35 -0.15
#